data_AF-A0A5E5ADF2-F1
#
_entry.id   AF-A0A5E5ADF2-F1
#
_cell.length_a   1.000
_cell.length_b   1.000
_cell.length_c   1.000
_cell.angle_alpha   90.00
_cell.angle_beta   90.00
_cell.angle_gamma   90.00
#
_symmetry.space_group_name_H-M   'P 1'
#
loop_
_entity.id
_entity.type
_entity.pdbx_description
1 polymer ?
#
loop_
_entity_poly.entity_id
_entity_poly.type
_entity_poly.pdbx_seq_one_letter_code
_entity_poly.pdbx_strand_id
1 'polypeptide(L)' 'MTTKNFVKEAVQIAGGATRVAAQLKVSSRAVSTWQLQGFVPNYYRAEELAALANVPVSVLRRPS' A
#
# COMPACT_ATOMS: atom_id res chain seq x y z
N MET A 1 8.33 19.69 -5.49
CA MET A 1 7.25 19.17 -4.64
C MET A 1 7.30 17.65 -4.70
N THR A 2 7.75 16.99 -3.64
CA THR A 2 7.71 15.53 -3.54
C THR A 2 6.27 15.14 -3.22
N THR A 3 5.52 14.60 -4.18
CA THR A 3 4.17 14.14 -3.88
C THR A 3 4.25 13.00 -2.88
N LYS A 4 3.57 13.17 -1.74
CA LYS A 4 3.66 12.24 -0.62
C LYS A 4 3.00 10.92 -1.01
N ASN A 5 3.78 9.84 -1.03
CA ASN A 5 3.30 8.52 -1.43
C ASN A 5 2.83 7.74 -0.19
N PHE A 6 1.54 7.83 0.10
CA PHE A 6 0.93 7.19 1.27
C PHE A 6 1.03 5.67 1.23
N VAL A 7 1.10 5.06 0.05
CA VAL A 7 1.30 3.61 -0.08
C VAL A 7 2.69 3.19 0.39
N LYS A 8 3.75 3.95 0.06
CA LYS A 8 5.09 3.67 0.57
C LYS A 8 5.15 3.75 2.09
N GLU A 9 4.53 4.77 2.69
CA GLU A 9 4.46 4.92 4.15
C GLU A 9 3.67 3.77 4.79
N ALA A 10 2.49 3.44 4.27
CA ALA A 10 1.67 2.35 4.80
C ALA A 10 2.40 1.00 4.72
N VAL A 11 3.07 0.72 3.60
CA VAL A 11 3.88 -0.51 3.45
C VAL A 11 5.04 -0.54 4.45
N GLN A 12 5.68 0.60 4.74
CA GLN A 12 6.74 0.67 5.76
C GLN A 12 6.18 0.44 7.17
N ILE A 13 5.05 1.07 7.53
CA ILE A 13 4.37 0.87 8.83
C ILE A 13 3.97 -0.60 9.01
N ALA A 14 3.48 -1.25 7.95
CA ALA A 14 3.09 -2.66 7.96
C ALA A 14 4.30 -3.64 8.00
N GLY A 15 5.54 -3.14 8.07
CA GLY A 15 6.76 -3.95 8.19
C GLY A 15 7.43 -4.31 6.87
N GLY A 16 7.18 -3.54 5.81
CA GLY A 16 7.87 -3.62 4.53
C GLY A 16 7.15 -4.48 3.48
N ALA A 17 7.59 -4.34 2.22
CA ALA A 17 6.92 -4.91 1.05
C ALA A 17 6.82 -6.44 1.08
N THR A 18 7.84 -7.14 1.58
CA THR A 18 7.86 -8.60 1.67
C THR A 18 6.81 -9.12 2.65
N ARG A 19 6.69 -8.49 3.82
CA ARG A 19 5.71 -8.89 4.85
C ARG A 19 4.29 -8.62 4.39
N VAL A 20 4.08 -7.44 3.82
CA VAL A 20 2.80 -7.03 3.20
C VAL A 20 2.41 -8.02 2.11
N ALA A 21 3.31 -8.35 1.19
CA ALA A 21 3.04 -9.31 0.13
C ALA A 21 2.61 -10.69 0.67
N ALA A 22 3.31 -11.18 1.71
CA ALA A 22 2.97 -12.44 2.36
C ALA A 22 1.60 -12.40 3.06
N GLN A 23 1.30 -11.34 3.82
CA GLN A 23 0.03 -11.20 4.54
C GLN A 23 -1.17 -11.05 3.61
N LEU A 24 -1.03 -10.22 2.56
CA LEU A 24 -2.06 -10.01 1.55
C LEU A 24 -2.15 -11.16 0.54
N LYS A 25 -1.24 -12.14 0.59
CA LYS A 25 -1.15 -13.23 -0.40
C LYS A 25 -1.10 -12.68 -1.84
N VAL A 26 -0.27 -11.66 -2.06
CA VAL A 26 0.01 -11.06 -3.37
C VAL A 26 1.49 -11.18 -3.70
N SER A 27 1.85 -10.98 -4.97
CA SER A 27 3.26 -10.95 -5.35
C SER A 27 3.94 -9.70 -4.78
N SER A 28 5.23 -9.81 -4.44
CA SER A 28 6.06 -8.66 -4.06
C SER A 28 6.08 -7.59 -5.17
N ARG A 29 6.01 -8.03 -6.44
CA ARG A 29 5.88 -7.13 -7.59
C ARG A 29 4.62 -6.28 -7.54
N ALA A 30 3.47 -6.83 -7.11
CA ALA A 30 2.24 -6.06 -6.97
C ALA A 30 2.41 -4.94 -5.94
N VAL A 31 3.00 -5.24 -4.78
CA VAL A 31 3.27 -4.24 -3.73
C VAL A 31 4.22 -3.15 -4.24
N SER A 32 5.32 -3.54 -4.91
CA SER A 32 6.23 -2.58 -5.54
C SER A 32 5.52 -1.70 -6.58
N THR A 33 4.62 -2.26 -7.38
CA THR A 33 3.81 -1.50 -8.35
C THR A 33 2.92 -0.49 -7.63
N TRP A 34 2.23 -0.86 -6.55
CA TRP A 34 1.40 0.08 -5.78
C TRP A 34 2.26 1.21 -5.19
N GLN A 35 3.45 0.88 -4.67
CA GLN A 35 4.40 1.87 -4.17
C GLN A 35 4.94 2.78 -5.27
N LEU A 36 5.09 2.31 -6.50
CA LEU A 36 5.52 3.15 -7.63
C LEU A 36 4.39 4.06 -8.12
N GLN A 37 3.17 3.52 -8.17
CA GLN A 37 1.98 4.25 -8.62
C GLN A 37 1.44 5.23 -7.56
N GLY A 38 1.75 5.01 -6.29
CA GLY A 38 1.25 5.82 -5.18
C GLY A 38 -0.20 5.52 -4.78
N PHE A 39 -0.82 4.49 -5.36
CA PHE A 39 -2.15 4.02 -4.98
C PHE A 39 -2.29 2.50 -5.15
N VAL A 40 -3.28 1.92 -4.49
CA VAL A 40 -3.69 0.52 -4.61
C VAL A 40 -4.94 0.43 -5.50
N PRO A 41 -4.87 -0.21 -6.68
CA PRO A 41 -5.99 -0.22 -7.63
C PRO A 41 -7.23 -0.95 -7.12
N ASN A 42 -7.04 -2.08 -6.44
CA ASN A 42 -8.13 -2.91 -5.94
C ASN A 42 -8.57 -2.44 -4.54
N TYR A 43 -9.86 -2.16 -4.38
CA TYR A 43 -10.41 -1.64 -3.12
C TYR A 43 -10.21 -2.60 -1.94
N TYR A 44 -10.49 -3.88 -2.11
CA TYR A 44 -10.31 -4.88 -1.05
C TYR A 44 -8.84 -4.95 -0.60
N ARG A 45 -7.90 -4.90 -1.54
CA ARG A 45 -6.45 -4.87 -1.20
C ARG A 45 -6.06 -3.59 -0.49
N ALA A 46 -6.69 -2.47 -0.85
CA ALA A 46 -6.47 -1.20 -0.18
C ALA A 46 -7.01 -1.22 1.26
N GLU A 47 -8.17 -1.83 1.50
CA GLU A 47 -8.72 -2.03 2.85
C GLU A 47 -7.84 -2.95 3.71
N GLU A 48 -7.36 -4.06 3.14
CA GLU A 48 -6.46 -4.97 3.84
C GLU A 48 -5.13 -4.27 4.21
N LEU A 49 -4.52 -3.51 3.29
CA LEU A 49 -3.31 -2.74 3.58
C LEU A 49 -3.57 -1.61 4.59
N ALA A 50 -4.72 -0.93 4.48
CA ALA A 50 -5.16 0.09 5.42
C ALA A 50 -5.28 -0.47 6.84
N ALA A 51 -5.86 -1.66 6.99
CA ALA A 51 -5.97 -2.35 8.27
C ALA A 51 -4.59 -2.74 8.83
N LEU A 52 -3.68 -3.25 7.99
CA LEU A 52 -2.31 -3.59 8.40
C LEU A 52 -1.48 -2.39 8.86
N ALA A 53 -1.65 -1.25 8.20
CA ALA A 53 -0.90 -0.03 8.49
C ALA A 53 -1.63 0.94 9.44
N ASN A 54 -2.86 0.59 9.86
CA ASN A 54 -3.74 1.46 10.64
C ASN A 54 -3.91 2.87 10.05
N VAL A 55 -4.20 2.95 8.74
CA VAL A 55 -4.42 4.20 8.00
C VAL A 55 -5.76 4.19 7.26
N PRO A 56 -6.36 5.35 6.94
CA PRO A 56 -7.60 5.39 6.17
C PRO A 56 -7.43 4.84 4.74
N VAL A 57 -8.33 3.96 4.27
CA VAL A 57 -8.29 3.44 2.89
C VAL A 57 -8.30 4.54 1.82
N SER A 58 -8.92 5.69 2.14
CA SER A 58 -9.01 6.84 1.25
C SER A 58 -7.64 7.44 0.89
N VAL A 59 -6.62 7.30 1.74
CA VAL A 59 -5.27 7.80 1.43
C VAL A 59 -4.50 6.85 0.51
N LEU A 60 -4.86 5.56 0.48
CA LEU A 60 -4.20 4.54 -0.33
C LEU A 60 -4.77 4.43 -1.75
N ARG A 61 -5.86 5.13 -2.04
CA ARG A 61 -6.52 5.10 -3.36
C ARG A 61 -6.42 6.42 -4.11
N ARG A 62 -5.76 7.42 -3.53
CA ARG A 62 -5.49 8.70 -4.19
C ARG A 62 -4.15 8.60 -4.91
N PRO A 63 -4.11 8.79 -6.24
CA PRO A 63 -2.84 8.91 -6.93
C PRO A 63 -2.09 10.13 -6.38
N SER A 64 -0.83 9.91 -6.03
CA SER A 64 0.15 10.94 -5.64
C SER A 64 1.03 11.28 -6.83
#